data_AF-A0A9D8XW93-F1
#
_entry.id   AF-A0A9D8XW93-F1
#
_cell.length_a   1.000
_cell.length_b   1.000
_cell.length_c   1.000
_cell.angle_alpha   90.00
_cell.angle_beta   90.00
_cell.angle_gamma   90.00
#
_symmetry.space_group_name_H-M   'P 1'
#
loop_
_entity.id
_entity.type
_entity.pdbx_description
1 polymer ?
#
loop_
_entity_poly.entity_id
_entity_poly.type
_entity_poly.pdbx_seq_one_letter_code
_entity_poly.pdbx_strand_id
1 'polypeptide(L)' 'MTGKVYLIGAGPGSSDLVTSRGLSLLKKADVVLYDYLISYHLLCQ' A
#
# COMPACT_ATOMS: atom_id res chain seq x y z
N MET A 1 12.41 12.87 7.96
CA MET A 1 11.90 13.63 6.80
C MET A 1 10.40 13.61 6.88
N THR A 2 9.78 14.76 7.17
CA THR A 2 8.32 14.91 7.20
C THR A 2 7.84 15.27 5.79
N GLY A 3 6.75 14.63 5.32
CA GLY A 3 6.12 14.96 4.03
C GLY A 3 6.63 14.20 2.80
N LYS A 4 6.95 12.91 2.91
CA LYS A 4 7.24 12.06 1.73
C LYS A 4 5.97 11.40 1.21
N VAL A 5 5.84 11.34 -0.11
CA VAL A 5 4.78 10.61 -0.81
C VAL A 5 5.38 9.46 -1.60
N TYR A 6 4.75 8.29 -1.52
CA TYR A 6 5.12 7.10 -2.28
C TYR A 6 3.93 6.66 -3.12
N LEU A 7 4.14 6.42 -4.41
CA LEU A 7 3.17 5.73 -5.26
C LEU A 7 3.51 4.25 -5.27
N ILE A 8 2.56 3.43 -4.85
CA ILE A 8 2.73 1.99 -4.69
C ILE A 8 1.69 1.30 -5.56
N GLY A 9 2.15 0.46 -6.49
CA GLY A 9 1.26 -0.45 -7.20
C GLY A 9 0.80 -1.57 -6.25
N ALA A 10 -0.50 -1.65 -5.99
CA ALA A 10 -1.11 -2.64 -5.09
C ALA A 10 -1.20 -4.06 -5.69
N GLY A 11 -0.92 -4.19 -6.98
CA GLY A 11 -1.16 -5.41 -7.73
C GLY A 11 -2.65 -5.57 -8.11
N PRO A 12 -3.03 -6.71 -8.71
CA PRO A 12 -4.38 -6.94 -9.24
C PRO A 12 -5.41 -7.37 -8.19
N GLY A 13 -5.04 -7.45 -6.91
CA GLY A 13 -5.98 -7.70 -5.81
C GLY A 13 -5.49 -8.68 -4.74
N SER A 14 -4.66 -9.66 -5.10
CA SER A 14 -4.07 -10.56 -4.10
C SER A 14 -2.95 -9.84 -3.33
N SER A 15 -2.98 -9.90 -2.00
CA SER A 15 -2.08 -9.11 -1.15
C SER A 15 -0.62 -9.53 -1.21
N ASP A 16 -0.34 -10.76 -1.63
CA ASP A 16 1.02 -11.29 -1.86
C ASP A 16 1.66 -10.79 -3.17
N LEU A 17 0.87 -10.15 -4.05
CA LEU A 17 1.35 -9.60 -5.31
C LEU A 17 1.85 -8.15 -5.19
N VAL A 18 1.69 -7.52 -4.03
CA VAL A 18 2.35 -6.25 -3.74
C VAL A 18 3.85 -6.50 -3.53
N THR A 19 4.69 -5.56 -3.95
CA THR A 19 6.13 -5.69 -3.69
C THR A 19 6.43 -5.62 -2.19
N SER A 20 7.47 -6.34 -1.74
CA SER A 20 7.92 -6.32 -0.34
C SER A 20 8.26 -4.90 0.15
N ARG A 21 8.83 -4.06 -0.72
CA ARG A 21 9.06 -2.64 -0.44
C ARG A 21 7.76 -1.87 -0.29
N GLY A 22 6.78 -2.10 -1.17
CA GLY A 22 5.46 -1.46 -1.11
C GLY A 22 4.76 -1.78 0.21
N LEU A 23 4.69 -3.06 0.58
CA LEU A 23 4.11 -3.48 1.87
C LEU A 23 4.83 -2.85 3.06
N SER A 24 6.17 -2.79 3.03
CA SER A 24 6.96 -2.18 4.11
C SER A 24 6.72 -0.68 4.25
N LEU A 25 6.43 0.02 3.15
CA LEU A 25 6.08 1.44 3.16
C LEU A 25 4.65 1.66 3.62
N LEU A 26 3.70 0.82 3.16
CA LEU A 26 2.30 0.86 3.57
C LEU A 26 2.17 0.73 5.10
N LYS A 27 2.90 -0.22 5.71
CA LYS A 27 2.93 -0.43 7.18
C LYS A 27 3.49 0.73 7.99
N LYS A 28 4.25 1.62 7.36
CA LYS A 28 4.87 2.79 8.01
C LYS A 28 4.15 4.09 7.67
N ALA A 29 3.14 4.06 6.82
CA ALA A 29 2.46 5.25 6.36
C ALA A 29 1.55 5.80 7.47
N ASP A 30 1.67 7.09 7.76
CA ASP A 30 0.76 7.78 8.67
C ASP A 30 -0.63 7.94 8.03
N VAL A 31 -0.69 8.08 6.70
CA VAL A 31 -1.90 8.25 5.91
C VAL A 31 -1.78 7.45 4.61
N VAL A 32 -2.85 6.74 4.25
CA VAL A 32 -2.96 5.97 3.00
C VAL A 32 -4.09 6.54 2.16
N LEU A 33 -3.78 6.95 0.93
CA LEU A 33 -4.75 7.31 -0.10
C LEU A 33 -4.82 6.16 -1.12
N TYR A 34 -6.02 5.67 -1.41
CA TYR A 34 -6.26 4.54 -2.30
C TYR A 34 -7.55 4.74 -3.11
N ASP A 35 -7.70 3.98 -4.20
CA ASP A 35 -8.90 3.98 -5.03
C ASP A 35 -9.79 2.74 -4.80
N TYR A 36 -10.94 2.71 -5.47
CA TYR A 36 -11.94 1.65 -5.31
C TYR A 36 -11.45 0.23 -5.68
N LEU A 37 -10.41 0.07 -6.50
CA LEU A 37 -9.93 -1.22 -6.98
C LEU A 37 -9.04 -1.95 -5.98
N ILE A 38 -8.66 -1.31 -4.87
CA ILE A 38 -7.83 -1.93 -3.85
C ILE A 38 -8.56 -3.09 -3.16
N SER A 39 -7.82 -4.16 -2.87
CA SER A 39 -8.30 -5.19 -1.95
C SER A 39 -8.20 -4.72 -0.50
N TYR A 40 -9.29 -4.81 0.26
CA TYR A 40 -9.30 -4.47 1.68
C TYR A 40 -8.32 -5.31 2.50
N HIS A 41 -8.09 -6.56 2.09
CA HIS A 41 -7.13 -7.44 2.75
C HIS A 41 -5.69 -6.89 2.70
N LEU A 42 -5.32 -6.13 1.66
CA LEU A 42 -4.00 -5.49 1.58
C LEU A 42 -3.86 -4.33 2.58
N LEU A 43 -4.94 -3.61 2.85
CA LEU A 43 -4.93 -2.44 3.74
C LEU A 43 -4.91 -2.82 5.23
N CYS A 44 -5.43 -4.00 5.58
CA CYS A 44 -5.52 -4.46 6.97
C CYS A 44 -4.30 -5.25 7.47
N GLN A 45 -3.16 -5.22 6.76
CA GLN A 45 -1.97 -6.02 7.08
C GLN A 45 -0.95 -5.37 8.01
#